data_AF-A0A840D0F9-F1
#
_entry.id   AF-A0A840D0F9-F1
#
_cell.length_a   1.000
_cell.length_b   1.000
_cell.length_c   1.000
_cell.angle_alpha   90.00
_cell.angle_beta   90.00
_cell.angle_gamma   90.00
#
_symmetry.space_group_name_H-M   'P 1'
#
loop_
_entity.id
_entity.type
_entity.pdbx_description
1 polymer ?
#
loop_
_entity_poly.entity_id
_entity_poly.type
_entity_poly.pdbx_seq_one_letter_code
_entity_poly.pdbx_strand_id
1 'polypeptide(L)' 'MIKKETGKSAQEYIRLKLIDLAKERICDLSKMISEVAYELGFQYPQYFTRMFKKQVSVSPNEYRNRADLN' A
#
# COMPACT_ATOMS: atom_id res chain seq x y z
N MET A 1 -26.52 -9.32 13.94
CA MET A 1 -25.18 -9.45 14.56
C MET A 1 -24.42 -10.54 13.82
N ILE A 2 -23.42 -10.18 13.00
CA ILE A 2 -22.53 -11.15 12.35
C ILE A 2 -21.12 -10.88 12.87
N LYS A 3 -20.88 -11.36 14.09
CA LYS A 3 -19.54 -11.67 14.59
C LYS A 3 -19.33 -13.15 14.26
N LYS A 4 -18.67 -13.52 13.16
CA LYS A 4 -18.07 -14.87 13.02
C LYS A 4 -17.16 -15.01 11.80
N GLU A 5 -15.99 -15.61 12.08
CA GLU A 5 -15.22 -16.54 11.23
C GLU A 5 -13.92 -16.14 10.51
N THR A 6 -13.36 -14.94 10.68
CA THR A 6 -11.99 -14.66 10.14
C THR A 6 -11.07 -13.86 11.06
N GLY A 7 -11.57 -13.37 12.21
CA GLY A 7 -10.79 -12.49 13.11
C GLY A 7 -10.41 -11.12 12.52
N LYS A 8 -10.66 -10.90 11.23
CA LYS A 8 -10.40 -9.66 10.49
C LYS A 8 -11.69 -9.21 9.81
N SER A 9 -12.08 -7.97 10.02
CA SER A 9 -13.20 -7.34 9.29
C SER A 9 -12.94 -7.36 7.77
N ALA A 10 -13.99 -7.31 6.96
CA ALA A 10 -13.87 -7.20 5.50
C ALA A 10 -12.98 -6.00 5.10
N GLN A 11 -13.06 -4.91 5.86
CA GLN A 11 -12.23 -3.72 5.67
C GLN A 11 -10.74 -3.98 5.92
N GLU A 12 -10.39 -4.83 6.91
CA GLU A 12 -9.00 -5.23 7.14
C GLU A 12 -8.48 -6.14 6.03
N TYR A 13 -9.30 -7.06 5.52
CA TYR A 13 -8.92 -7.89 4.39
C TYR A 13 -8.62 -7.06 3.13
N ILE A 14 -9.49 -6.09 2.82
CA ILE A 14 -9.27 -5.15 1.71
C ILE A 14 -7.98 -4.36 1.93
N ARG A 15 -7.72 -3.86 3.15
CA ARG A 15 -6.49 -3.13 3.46
C ARG A 15 -5.23 -3.98 3.25
N LEU A 16 -5.25 -5.25 3.66
CA LEU A 16 -4.11 -6.15 3.46
C LEU A 16 -3.84 -6.36 1.96
N LYS A 17 -4.89 -6.67 1.19
CA LYS A 17 -4.76 -6.82 -0.27
C LYS A 17 -4.29 -5.56 -0.97
N LEU A 18 -4.76 -4.39 -0.51
CA LEU A 18 -4.30 -3.10 -1.02
C LEU A 18 -2.81 -2.86 -0.76
N ILE A 19 -2.31 -3.23 0.42
CA ILE A 19 -0.89 -3.10 0.77
C ILE A 19 -0.02 -4.04 -0.06
N ASP A 20 -0.46 -5.28 -0.29
CA ASP A 20 0.27 -6.22 -1.12
C ASP A 20 0.41 -5.70 -2.55
N LEU A 21 -0.68 -5.21 -3.14
CA LEU A 21 -0.66 -4.58 -4.47
C LEU A 21 0.21 -3.33 -4.50
N ALA A 22 0.17 -2.51 -3.45
CA ALA A 22 1.01 -1.32 -3.35
C ALA A 22 2.50 -1.66 -3.38
N LYS A 23 2.93 -2.71 -2.67
CA LYS A 23 4.34 -3.14 -2.67
C LYS A 23 4.80 -3.55 -4.06
N GLU A 24 4.00 -4.34 -4.77
CA GLU A 24 4.27 -4.77 -6.15
C GLU A 24 4.44 -3.56 -7.08
N ARG A 25 3.51 -2.61 -7.03
CA ARG A 25 3.52 -1.42 -7.90
C ARG A 25 4.61 -0.41 -7.55
N ILE A 26 5.01 -0.30 -6.29
CA ILE A 26 6.10 0.60 -5.88
C ILE A 26 7.44 0.17 -6.49
N CYS A 27 7.65 -1.13 -6.67
CA CYS A 27 8.87 -1.68 -7.29
C CYS A 27 8.97 -1.41 -8.79
N ASP A 28 7.90 -0.94 -9.44
CA ASP A 28 7.97 -0.46 -10.81
C ASP A 28 8.64 0.93 -10.86
N LEU A 29 9.91 0.95 -11.26
CA LEU A 29 10.73 2.16 -11.34
C LEU A 29 10.32 3.09 -12.49
N SER A 30 9.51 2.62 -13.44
CA SER A 30 8.98 3.47 -14.50
C SER A 30 7.88 4.42 -13.99
N LYS A 31 7.38 4.20 -12.77
CA LYS A 31 6.27 4.96 -12.18
C LYS A 31 6.71 5.85 -11.03
N MET A 32 6.15 7.05 -10.98
CA MET A 32 6.21 7.89 -9.80
C MET A 32 5.33 7.33 -8.69
N ILE A 33 5.71 7.55 -7.42
CA ILE A 33 4.88 7.13 -6.26
C ILE A 33 3.47 7.75 -6.31
N SER A 34 3.34 8.95 -6.86
CA SER A 34 2.04 9.59 -7.08
C SER A 34 1.17 8.81 -8.07
N GLU A 35 1.73 8.30 -9.17
CA GLU A 35 1.01 7.49 -10.15
C GLU A 35 0.53 6.18 -9.54
N VAL A 36 1.38 5.51 -8.75
CA VAL A 36 0.98 4.33 -7.98
C VAL A 36 -0.19 4.65 -7.05
N ALA A 37 -0.18 5.80 -6.37
CA ALA A 37 -1.29 6.21 -5.52
C ALA A 37 -2.59 6.39 -6.31
N TYR A 38 -2.54 7.04 -7.47
CA TYR A 38 -3.71 7.24 -8.33
C TYR A 38 -4.25 5.91 -8.88
N GLU A 39 -3.38 4.99 -9.32
CA GLU A 39 -3.77 3.64 -9.77
C GLU A 39 -4.48 2.84 -8.68
N LEU A 40 -4.12 3.06 -7.41
CA LEU A 40 -4.73 2.41 -6.25
C LEU A 40 -5.98 3.13 -5.73
N GLY A 41 -6.47 4.13 -6.45
CA GLY A 41 -7.71 4.85 -6.13
C GLY A 41 -7.55 5.96 -5.09
N PHE A 42 -6.33 6.40 -4.78
CA PHE A 42 -6.12 7.56 -3.90
C PHE A 42 -6.22 8.85 -4.69
N GLN A 43 -7.21 9.68 -4.35
CA GLN A 43 -7.33 11.03 -4.91
C GLN A 43 -6.15 11.94 -4.54
N TYR A 44 -5.50 11.68 -3.39
CA TYR A 44 -4.36 12.46 -2.93
C TYR A 44 -3.20 11.55 -2.50
N PRO A 45 -2.03 11.61 -3.16
CA PRO A 45 -0.88 10.74 -2.87
C PRO A 45 -0.37 10.78 -1.43
N GLN A 46 -0.52 11.89 -0.72
CA GLN A 46 -0.12 11.99 0.69
C GLN A 46 -0.90 11.04 1.60
N TYR A 47 -2.17 10.73 1.28
CA TYR A 47 -2.95 9.75 2.03
C TYR A 47 -2.44 8.33 1.80
N PHE A 48 -2.06 8.01 0.56
CA PHE A 48 -1.40 6.76 0.22
C PHE A 48 -0.09 6.61 1.01
N THR A 49 0.79 7.61 0.95
CA THR A 49 2.07 7.60 1.67
C THR A 49 1.90 7.38 3.17
N ARG A 50 0.93 8.07 3.80
CA ARG A 50 0.64 7.89 5.23
C ARG A 50 0.09 6.50 5.54
N MET A 51 -0.80 5.99 4.71
CA MET A 51 -1.41 4.66 4.85
C MET A 51 -0.36 3.56 4.70
N PHE A 52 0.45 3.63 3.65
CA PHE A 52 1.53 2.68 3.39
C PHE A 52 2.55 2.68 4.53
N LYS A 53 3.04 3.86 4.95
CA LYS A 53 3.98 3.96 6.07
C LYS A 53 3.43 3.40 7.37
N LYS A 54 2.12 3.57 7.64
CA LYS A 54 1.47 2.98 8.82
C LYS A 54 1.44 1.45 8.78
N GLN A 55 1.36 0.83 7.60
CA GLN A 55 1.25 -0.62 7.45
C GLN A 55 2.60 -1.31 7.23
N VAL A 56 3.56 -0.63 6.60
CA VAL A 56 4.86 -1.19 6.18
C VAL A 56 6.02 -0.60 7.00
N SER A 57 5.75 0.36 7.89
CA SER A 57 6.71 1.06 8.75
C SER A 57 7.71 1.98 8.05
N VAL A 58 7.72 2.00 6.71
CA VAL A 58 8.57 2.86 5.87
C VAL A 58 7.75 3.54 4.79
N SER A 59 8.20 4.70 4.31
CA SER A 59 7.53 5.36 3.19
C SER A 59 7.65 4.55 1.89
N PRO A 60 6.78 4.79 0.89
CA PRO A 60 6.89 4.14 -0.42
C PRO A 60 8.25 4.36 -1.10
N ASN A 61 8.83 5.56 -0.99
CA ASN A 61 10.17 5.84 -1.54
C ASN A 61 11.27 5.05 -0.80
N GLU A 62 11.24 5.00 0.53
CA GLU A 62 12.19 4.18 1.29
C GLU A 62 12.05 2.69 0.97
N TYR A 63 10.83 2.22 0.71
CA TYR A 63 10.58 0.84 0.30
C TYR A 63 11.17 0.54 -1.08
N ARG A 64 10.93 1.43 -2.06
CA ARG A 64 11.51 1.34 -3.41
C ARG A 64 13.03 1.28 -3.39
N ASN A 65 13.66 2.22 -2.70
CA ASN A 65 15.12 2.29 -2.63
C ASN A 65 15.77 1.03 -2.01
N ARG A 66 15.03 0.27 -1.18
CA ARG A 66 15.50 -1.02 -0.64
C ARG A 66 15.33 -2.16 -1.63
N ALA A 67 14.30 -2.12 -2.46
CA ALA A 67 14.09 -3.11 -3.51
C ALA A 67 15.21 -3.03 -4.57
N ASP A 68 15.65 -1.82 -4.90
CA ASP A 68 16.73 -1.56 -5.88
C ASP A 68 18.11 -2.07 -5.45
N LEU A 69 18.28 -2.42 -4.17
CA LEU A 69 19.55 -2.90 -3.60
C LEU A 69 19.68 -4.44 -3.62
N ASN A 70 18.74 -5.18 -4.23
CA ASN A 70 18.81 -6.64 -4.41
C ASN A 70 18.78 -7.00 -5.90
#